data_AF-A0AAU5ZHW2-F1
#
_entry.id   AF-A0AAU5ZHW2-F1
#
_cell.length_a   1.000
_cell.length_b   1.000
_cell.length_c   1.000
_cell.angle_alpha   90.00
_cell.angle_beta   90.00
_cell.angle_gamma   90.00
#
_symmetry.space_group_name_H-M   'P 1'
#
loop_
_entity.id
_entity.type
_entity.pdbx_description
1 polymer ?
#
loop_
_entity_poly.entity_id
_entity_poly.type
_entity_poly.pdbx_seq_one_letter_code
_entity_poly.pdbx_strand_id
1 'polypeptide(L)'
;MADLPEHEGRAIRDYVNSQSPDDDQAGLVQKVGSKRILSRVHDLYDVHCTKTRWWVITDPTNLYLQDDFPEVEQALIFHLGLGLYLTERSRVELEEEKEEHISGAWRRYTQAVEDMDTASESEDYQSVGIKCRDALIALAKDHAEDDWIGELDERPKAADFKGWGGIFAERLAEGRLRSYVKALVEKTWDLTVWLQHHSDATPDEADLVLTATHHLLGTLSVLMLRRASGPPERCPRCASYRLDSDLQVVEEPEAGYYESTVCGACGWRSEPVFESWAEHFDGADIEGYLSKPPTGISDRLHRKERRDAEEQGRSEISASESPAE
;
A
#
# COMPACT_ATOMS: atom_id res chain seq x y z
N MET A 1 -28.02 20.10 12.75
CA MET A 1 -27.20 19.60 11.64
C MET A 1 -26.38 20.76 11.15
N ALA A 2 -25.06 20.69 11.25
CA ALA A 2 -24.19 21.68 10.62
C ALA A 2 -24.26 21.46 9.10
N ASP A 3 -24.36 22.54 8.33
CA ASP A 3 -24.28 22.46 6.86
C ASP A 3 -22.96 21.81 6.45
N LEU A 4 -23.04 20.85 5.54
CA LEU A 4 -21.86 20.20 4.96
C LEU A 4 -21.05 21.24 4.17
N PRO A 5 -19.74 21.42 4.43
CA PRO A 5 -18.92 22.32 3.64
C PRO A 5 -18.98 22.02 2.14
N GLU A 6 -19.09 23.06 1.31
CA GLU A 6 -19.34 22.92 -0.14
C GLU A 6 -18.29 22.05 -0.87
N HIS A 7 -17.01 22.14 -0.47
CA HIS A 7 -15.94 21.35 -1.06
C HIS A 7 -16.03 19.86 -0.69
N GLU A 8 -16.46 19.52 0.52
CA GLU A 8 -16.67 18.12 0.96
C GLU A 8 -17.85 17.50 0.19
N GLY A 9 -18.97 18.23 0.11
CA GLY A 9 -20.13 17.79 -0.65
C GLY A 9 -19.84 17.62 -2.15
N ARG A 10 -18.99 18.49 -2.72
CA ARG A 10 -18.56 18.38 -4.13
C ARG A 10 -17.67 17.17 -4.35
N ALA A 11 -16.65 16.95 -3.52
CA ALA A 11 -15.74 15.82 -3.65
C ALA A 11 -16.47 14.47 -3.59
N ILE A 12 -17.42 14.32 -2.65
CA ILE A 12 -18.25 13.11 -2.57
C ILE A 12 -19.16 12.96 -3.80
N ARG A 13 -19.77 14.05 -4.27
CA ARG A 13 -20.60 14.03 -5.48
C ARG A 13 -19.81 13.62 -6.72
N ASP A 14 -18.65 14.24 -6.93
CA ASP A 14 -17.80 13.97 -8.09
C ASP A 14 -17.29 12.53 -8.08
N TYR A 15 -16.93 12.02 -6.89
CA TYR A 15 -16.58 10.61 -6.72
C TYR A 15 -17.75 9.69 -7.12
N VAL A 16 -18.94 9.89 -6.55
CA VAL A 16 -20.10 9.04 -6.88
C VAL A 16 -20.45 9.10 -8.37
N ASN A 17 -20.40 10.30 -8.96
CA ASN A 17 -20.67 10.49 -10.38
C ASN A 17 -19.66 9.77 -11.28
N SER A 18 -18.37 9.76 -10.90
CA SER A 18 -17.32 9.03 -11.63
C SER A 18 -17.52 7.51 -11.61
N GLN A 19 -18.21 6.99 -10.60
CA GLN A 19 -18.48 5.56 -10.42
C GLN A 19 -19.88 5.16 -10.91
N SER A 20 -20.69 6.12 -11.36
CA SER A 20 -22.08 5.91 -11.76
C SER A 20 -22.26 6.17 -13.26
N PRO A 21 -23.20 5.48 -13.93
CA PRO A 21 -23.57 5.80 -15.31
C PRO A 21 -24.08 7.24 -15.47
N ASP A 22 -23.94 7.81 -16.67
CA ASP A 22 -24.36 9.19 -16.98
C ASP A 22 -25.84 9.49 -16.65
N ASP A 23 -26.69 8.47 -16.62
CA ASP A 23 -28.12 8.60 -16.35
C ASP A 23 -28.52 8.38 -14.88
N ASP A 24 -27.55 8.23 -13.98
CA ASP A 24 -27.76 8.01 -12.54
C ASP A 24 -26.79 8.83 -11.67
N GLN A 25 -26.85 10.14 -11.85
CA GLN A 25 -25.95 11.09 -11.18
C GLN A 25 -26.45 11.50 -9.79
N ALA A 26 -25.52 11.83 -8.88
CA ALA A 26 -25.77 12.22 -7.51
C ALA A 26 -26.39 13.63 -7.40
N GLY A 27 -27.60 13.68 -6.83
CA GLY A 27 -28.31 14.92 -6.52
C GLY A 27 -28.01 15.41 -5.10
N LEU A 28 -28.49 14.66 -4.11
CA LEU A 28 -28.38 15.00 -2.69
C LEU A 28 -27.21 14.26 -2.05
N VAL A 29 -26.37 14.98 -1.31
CA VAL A 29 -25.29 14.43 -0.49
C VAL A 29 -25.48 14.92 0.94
N GLN A 30 -25.67 13.99 1.89
CA GLN A 30 -25.88 14.32 3.29
C GLN A 30 -24.91 13.53 4.18
N LYS A 31 -24.16 14.23 5.02
CA LYS A 31 -23.35 13.57 6.07
C LYS A 31 -24.28 13.08 7.19
N VAL A 32 -24.32 11.78 7.41
CA VAL A 32 -25.17 11.13 8.43
C VAL A 32 -24.40 10.78 9.69
N GLY A 33 -23.06 10.74 9.64
CA GLY A 33 -22.25 10.53 10.83
C GLY A 33 -20.75 10.54 10.57
N SER A 34 -20.00 10.39 11.66
CA SER A 34 -18.56 10.17 11.64
C SER A 34 -18.21 9.15 12.72
N LYS A 35 -17.34 8.19 12.40
CA LYS A 35 -16.86 7.17 13.35
C LYS A 35 -15.34 7.17 13.37
N ARG A 36 -14.75 7.26 14.56
CA ARG A 36 -13.31 7.13 14.74
C ARG A 36 -12.98 5.69 15.13
N ILE A 37 -12.21 4.99 14.29
CA ILE A 37 -11.86 3.58 14.45
C ILE A 37 -10.38 3.44 14.09
N LEU A 38 -9.59 2.79 14.95
CA LEU A 38 -8.12 2.65 14.79
C LEU A 38 -7.41 3.98 14.46
N SER A 39 -7.81 5.06 15.15
CA SER A 39 -7.30 6.44 14.94
C SER A 39 -7.64 7.10 13.60
N ARG A 40 -8.38 6.44 12.69
CA ARG A 40 -8.89 7.01 11.44
C ARG A 40 -10.33 7.47 11.60
N VAL A 41 -10.71 8.54 10.91
CA VAL A 41 -12.08 9.06 10.93
C VAL A 41 -12.77 8.65 9.63
N HIS A 42 -13.81 7.84 9.75
CA HIS A 42 -14.66 7.45 8.64
C HIS A 42 -15.90 8.32 8.69
N ASP A 43 -16.04 9.21 7.72
CA ASP A 43 -17.24 9.99 7.52
C ASP A 43 -18.24 9.18 6.69
N LEU A 44 -19.50 9.24 7.11
CA LEU A 44 -20.60 8.47 6.55
C LEU A 44 -21.56 9.42 5.85
N TYR A 45 -21.81 9.19 4.58
CA TYR A 45 -22.70 9.98 3.75
C TYR A 45 -23.83 9.13 3.19
N ASP A 46 -25.02 9.72 3.16
CA ASP A 46 -26.18 9.26 2.42
C ASP A 46 -26.26 10.04 1.11
N VAL A 47 -26.11 9.34 -0.02
CA VAL A 47 -26.10 9.96 -1.35
C VAL A 47 -27.28 9.44 -2.16
N HIS A 48 -28.09 10.37 -2.66
CA HIS A 48 -29.26 10.06 -3.48
C HIS A 48 -28.93 10.42 -4.92
N CYS A 49 -28.90 9.41 -5.78
CA CYS A 49 -28.81 9.56 -7.22
C CYS A 49 -30.21 9.55 -7.83
N THR A 50 -30.29 9.70 -9.15
CA THR A 50 -31.56 9.72 -9.90
C THR A 50 -32.35 8.41 -9.76
N LYS A 51 -31.65 7.28 -9.67
CA LYS A 51 -32.22 5.92 -9.62
C LYS A 51 -31.75 5.14 -8.40
N THR A 52 -30.51 5.35 -7.97
CA THR A 52 -29.89 4.59 -6.87
C THR A 52 -29.66 5.44 -5.61
N ARG A 53 -29.41 4.75 -4.50
CA ARG A 53 -29.05 5.38 -3.24
C ARG A 53 -27.89 4.64 -2.59
N TRP A 54 -26.91 5.40 -2.11
CA TRP A 54 -25.63 4.87 -1.68
C TRP A 54 -25.28 5.34 -0.27
N TRP A 55 -24.66 4.44 0.50
CA TRP A 55 -23.81 4.85 1.60
C TRP A 55 -22.41 5.11 1.05
N VAL A 56 -21.87 6.31 1.28
CA VAL A 56 -20.47 6.61 0.96
C VAL A 56 -19.69 6.74 2.25
N ILE A 57 -18.59 5.99 2.37
CA ILE A 57 -17.74 5.92 3.56
C ILE A 57 -16.34 6.37 3.15
N THR A 58 -15.71 7.27 3.91
CA THR A 58 -14.38 7.80 3.61
C THR A 58 -13.25 7.05 4.33
N ASP A 59 -12.03 7.24 3.82
CA ASP A 59 -10.76 6.76 4.40
C ASP A 59 -10.55 5.23 4.41
N PRO A 60 -10.58 4.54 3.24
CA PRO A 60 -10.65 5.07 1.86
C PRO A 60 -12.08 5.39 1.41
N THR A 61 -12.25 6.24 0.39
CA THR A 61 -13.61 6.57 -0.10
C THR A 61 -14.19 5.45 -0.95
N ASN A 62 -15.35 4.92 -0.57
CA ASN A 62 -16.07 3.91 -1.36
C ASN A 62 -17.60 4.00 -1.18
N LEU A 63 -18.37 3.42 -2.11
CA LEU A 63 -19.83 3.44 -2.16
C LEU A 63 -20.43 2.04 -1.98
N TYR A 64 -21.54 1.97 -1.23
CA TYR A 64 -22.27 0.75 -0.89
C TYR A 64 -23.77 0.93 -1.16
N LEU A 65 -24.34 0.06 -1.98
CA LEU A 65 -25.74 0.18 -2.40
C LEU A 65 -26.65 -0.06 -1.19
N GLN A 66 -27.63 0.81 -0.96
CA GLN A 66 -28.53 0.63 0.19
C GLN A 66 -29.43 -0.60 0.06
N ASP A 67 -29.69 -1.09 -1.16
CA ASP A 67 -30.44 -2.32 -1.38
C ASP A 67 -29.69 -3.55 -0.85
N ASP A 68 -28.35 -3.54 -0.94
CA ASP A 68 -27.48 -4.60 -0.43
C ASP A 68 -27.09 -4.38 1.05
N PHE A 69 -27.03 -3.11 1.47
CA PHE A 69 -26.71 -2.69 2.83
C PHE A 69 -27.79 -1.73 3.37
N PRO A 70 -28.92 -2.25 3.88
CA PRO A 70 -30.04 -1.42 4.33
C PRO A 70 -29.68 -0.40 5.41
N GLU A 71 -28.68 -0.71 6.24
CA GLU A 71 -28.22 0.13 7.34
C GLU A 71 -26.76 0.58 7.14
N VAL A 72 -26.46 1.84 7.47
CA VAL A 72 -25.12 2.41 7.30
C VAL A 72 -24.06 1.69 8.14
N GLU A 73 -24.45 1.14 9.30
CA GLU A 73 -23.56 0.34 10.14
C GLU A 73 -23.14 -0.97 9.47
N GLN A 74 -24.01 -1.59 8.67
CA GLN A 74 -23.67 -2.83 7.94
C GLN A 74 -22.65 -2.53 6.85
N ALA A 75 -22.88 -1.45 6.08
CA ALA A 75 -21.92 -0.95 5.11
C ALA A 75 -20.57 -0.62 5.77
N LEU A 76 -20.58 0.01 6.96
CA LEU A 76 -19.35 0.34 7.68
C LEU A 76 -18.59 -0.90 8.16
N ILE A 77 -19.26 -1.93 8.70
CA ILE A 77 -18.58 -3.16 9.12
C ILE A 77 -17.93 -3.84 7.91
N PHE A 78 -18.65 -3.93 6.79
CA PHE A 78 -18.11 -4.49 5.56
C PHE A 78 -16.95 -3.63 5.03
N HIS A 79 -17.07 -2.30 5.04
CA HIS A 79 -16.01 -1.38 4.64
C HIS A 79 -14.73 -1.56 5.45
N LEU A 80 -14.85 -1.69 6.77
CA LEU A 80 -13.70 -1.91 7.66
C LEU A 80 -13.10 -3.30 7.44
N GLY A 81 -13.93 -4.34 7.30
CA GLY A 81 -13.48 -5.70 7.04
C GLY A 81 -12.79 -5.83 5.68
N LEU A 82 -13.37 -5.24 4.64
CA LEU A 82 -12.77 -5.14 3.32
C LEU A 82 -11.50 -4.30 3.36
N GLY A 83 -11.49 -3.18 4.09
CA GLY A 83 -10.31 -2.34 4.27
C GLY A 83 -9.17 -3.07 4.99
N LEU A 84 -9.48 -3.87 6.02
CA LEU A 84 -8.52 -4.74 6.70
C LEU A 84 -8.03 -5.85 5.76
N TYR A 85 -8.93 -6.50 5.03
CA TYR A 85 -8.59 -7.56 4.08
C TYR A 85 -7.76 -7.02 2.91
N LEU A 86 -8.11 -5.86 2.36
CA LEU A 86 -7.34 -5.17 1.33
C LEU A 86 -6.05 -4.61 1.90
N THR A 87 -5.99 -4.20 3.18
CA THR A 87 -4.74 -3.80 3.82
C THR A 87 -3.83 -5.00 3.97
N GLU A 88 -4.34 -6.14 4.42
CA GLU A 88 -3.58 -7.38 4.56
C GLU A 88 -3.17 -7.93 3.20
N ARG A 89 -4.08 -7.93 2.24
CA ARG A 89 -3.80 -8.27 0.85
C ARG A 89 -2.86 -7.27 0.20
N SER A 90 -2.92 -5.98 0.51
CA SER A 90 -1.96 -4.98 0.05
C SER A 90 -0.64 -5.09 0.81
N ARG A 91 -0.60 -5.67 2.01
CA ARG A 91 0.68 -6.06 2.61
C ARG A 91 1.27 -7.19 1.78
N VAL A 92 0.46 -8.17 1.39
CA VAL A 92 0.84 -9.24 0.46
C VAL A 92 1.14 -8.71 -0.95
N GLU A 93 0.42 -7.72 -1.49
CA GLU A 93 0.57 -7.19 -2.85
C GLU A 93 1.60 -6.04 -2.93
N LEU A 94 1.78 -5.23 -1.89
CA LEU A 94 2.97 -4.38 -1.75
C LEU A 94 4.18 -5.26 -1.44
N GLU A 95 4.00 -6.46 -0.89
CA GLU A 95 5.01 -7.50 -0.94
C GLU A 95 5.20 -7.97 -2.40
N GLU A 96 4.16 -8.34 -3.18
CA GLU A 96 4.24 -8.77 -4.60
C GLU A 96 4.69 -7.71 -5.64
N GLU A 97 4.32 -6.44 -5.55
CA GLU A 97 4.85 -5.35 -6.41
C GLU A 97 6.23 -4.91 -5.94
N LYS A 98 6.50 -5.02 -4.64
CA LYS A 98 7.88 -5.12 -4.21
C LYS A 98 8.49 -6.48 -4.57
N GLU A 99 7.84 -7.53 -5.07
CA GLU A 99 8.50 -8.84 -5.30
C GLU A 99 9.50 -8.77 -6.45
N GLU A 100 9.39 -7.79 -7.35
CA GLU A 100 10.50 -7.49 -8.27
C GLU A 100 11.74 -6.92 -7.52
N HIS A 101 11.57 -6.44 -6.28
CA HIS A 101 12.58 -5.86 -5.37
C HIS A 101 12.36 -6.16 -3.86
N ILE A 102 11.91 -7.36 -3.45
CA ILE A 102 11.70 -7.63 -2.01
C ILE A 102 13.12 -7.75 -1.47
N SER A 103 13.55 -6.74 -0.70
CA SER A 103 14.78 -6.84 0.09
C SER A 103 14.71 -8.17 0.85
N GLY A 104 15.80 -8.93 0.88
CA GLY A 104 15.85 -10.22 1.57
C GLY A 104 15.39 -10.17 3.03
N ALA A 105 15.33 -8.98 3.63
CA ALA A 105 14.69 -8.70 4.91
C ALA A 105 13.19 -9.03 4.95
N TRP A 106 12.37 -8.38 4.11
CA TRP A 106 10.91 -8.50 4.14
C TRP A 106 10.46 -9.94 3.84
N ARG A 107 11.09 -10.62 2.88
CA ARG A 107 10.81 -12.05 2.61
C ARG A 107 11.01 -12.94 3.83
N ARG A 108 12.06 -12.69 4.62
CA ARG A 108 12.33 -13.45 5.84
C ARG A 108 11.36 -13.11 6.96
N TYR A 109 10.90 -11.87 7.00
CA TYR A 109 9.83 -11.46 7.92
C TYR A 109 8.50 -12.14 7.56
N THR A 110 8.09 -12.15 6.28
CA THR A 110 6.88 -12.86 5.84
C THR A 110 6.94 -14.34 6.22
N GLN A 111 8.09 -15.00 6.02
CA GLN A 111 8.28 -16.39 6.48
C GLN A 111 8.14 -16.54 8.00
N ALA A 112 8.51 -15.54 8.80
CA ALA A 112 8.32 -15.57 10.24
C ALA A 112 6.83 -15.47 10.63
N VAL A 113 6.04 -14.71 9.88
CA VAL A 113 4.59 -14.61 10.04
C VAL A 113 3.93 -15.93 9.66
N GLU A 114 4.29 -16.51 8.51
CA GLU A 114 3.76 -17.81 8.07
C GLU A 114 4.06 -18.95 9.08
N ASP A 115 5.27 -18.95 9.65
CA ASP A 115 5.62 -19.92 10.68
C ASP A 115 4.78 -19.71 11.95
N MET A 116 4.51 -18.46 12.32
CA MET A 116 3.67 -18.12 13.48
C MET A 116 2.22 -18.60 13.30
N ASP A 117 1.66 -18.53 12.09
CA ASP A 117 0.28 -18.98 11.81
C ASP A 117 0.05 -20.47 12.11
N THR A 118 1.12 -21.27 12.08
CA THR A 118 1.07 -22.72 12.33
C THR A 118 1.76 -23.14 13.63
N ALA A 119 2.38 -22.19 14.34
CA ALA A 119 3.12 -22.45 15.57
C ALA A 119 2.21 -22.92 16.70
N SER A 120 2.66 -23.94 17.43
CA SER A 120 1.88 -24.51 18.54
C SER A 120 2.73 -24.83 19.78
N GLU A 121 4.04 -25.00 19.62
CA GLU A 121 4.98 -25.35 20.69
C GLU A 121 6.09 -24.31 20.88
N SER A 122 6.78 -24.37 22.02
CA SER A 122 7.83 -23.41 22.39
C SER A 122 8.96 -23.29 21.35
N GLU A 123 9.32 -24.40 20.72
CA GLU A 123 10.34 -24.47 19.67
C GLU A 123 9.89 -23.82 18.36
N ASP A 124 8.58 -23.81 18.08
CA ASP A 124 8.02 -23.09 16.93
C ASP A 124 8.17 -21.58 17.16
N TYR A 125 7.83 -21.08 18.36
CA TYR A 125 7.97 -19.67 18.72
C TYR A 125 9.45 -19.22 18.74
N GLN A 126 10.37 -20.08 19.17
CA GLN A 126 11.82 -19.82 19.02
C GLN A 126 12.21 -19.67 17.55
N SER A 127 11.65 -20.50 16.66
CA SER A 127 11.91 -20.46 15.22
C SER A 127 11.44 -19.14 14.59
N VAL A 128 10.31 -18.59 15.04
CA VAL A 128 9.87 -17.23 14.70
C VAL A 128 10.93 -16.19 15.07
N GLY A 129 11.52 -16.29 16.27
CA GLY A 129 12.62 -15.43 16.72
C GLY A 129 13.86 -15.52 15.83
N ILE A 130 14.24 -16.72 15.40
CA ILE A 130 15.37 -16.95 14.48
C ILE A 130 15.12 -16.24 13.14
N LYS A 131 13.92 -16.38 12.57
CA LYS A 131 13.60 -15.75 11.28
C LYS A 131 13.51 -14.23 11.38
N CYS A 132 12.97 -13.70 12.47
CA CYS A 132 12.98 -12.25 12.73
C CYS A 132 14.42 -11.72 12.80
N ARG A 133 15.31 -12.41 13.52
CA ARG A 133 16.74 -12.06 13.58
C ARG A 133 17.40 -12.10 12.21
N ASP A 134 17.11 -13.13 11.42
CA ASP A 134 17.67 -13.28 10.07
C ASP A 134 17.12 -12.22 9.10
N ALA A 135 15.88 -11.77 9.27
CA ALA A 135 15.30 -10.65 8.53
C ALA A 135 16.07 -9.35 8.80
N LEU A 136 16.40 -9.07 10.06
CA LEU A 136 17.21 -7.91 10.44
C LEU A 136 18.62 -7.97 9.83
N ILE A 137 19.27 -9.13 9.86
CA ILE A 137 20.58 -9.33 9.22
C ILE A 137 20.49 -9.14 7.71
N ALA A 138 19.44 -9.64 7.07
CA ALA A 138 19.23 -9.46 5.64
C ALA A 138 19.06 -7.98 5.30
N LEU A 139 18.31 -7.21 6.09
CA LEU A 139 18.19 -5.76 5.90
C LEU A 139 19.57 -5.08 5.92
N ALA A 140 20.40 -5.43 6.90
CA ALA A 140 21.75 -4.88 6.98
C ALA A 140 22.57 -5.21 5.73
N LYS A 141 22.48 -6.44 5.22
CA LYS A 141 23.21 -6.88 4.03
C LYS A 141 22.72 -6.23 2.75
N ASP A 142 21.41 -6.11 2.59
CA ASP A 142 20.77 -5.56 1.40
C ASP A 142 21.19 -4.10 1.18
N HIS A 143 21.47 -3.36 2.26
CA HIS A 143 21.82 -1.94 2.21
C HIS A 143 23.28 -1.63 2.61
N ALA A 144 24.12 -2.64 2.89
CA ALA A 144 25.49 -2.43 3.35
C ALA A 144 26.38 -1.73 2.33
N GLU A 145 26.04 -1.87 1.04
CA GLU A 145 26.81 -1.35 -0.10
C GLU A 145 26.12 -0.17 -0.79
N ASP A 146 25.00 0.32 -0.25
CA ASP A 146 24.31 1.46 -0.85
C ASP A 146 25.17 2.74 -0.79
N ASP A 147 25.11 3.55 -1.84
CA ASP A 147 25.90 4.79 -1.96
C ASP A 147 25.72 5.74 -0.76
N TRP A 148 24.53 5.75 -0.15
CA TRP A 148 24.23 6.62 0.98
C TRP A 148 24.90 6.22 2.30
N ILE A 149 25.45 5.00 2.38
CA ILE A 149 26.29 4.56 3.51
C ILE A 149 27.58 5.38 3.57
N GLY A 150 28.12 5.72 2.40
CA GLY A 150 29.38 6.42 2.24
C GLY A 150 30.59 5.64 2.79
N GLU A 151 31.69 6.34 2.98
CA GLU A 151 32.90 5.75 3.56
C GLU A 151 32.75 5.49 5.06
N LEU A 152 33.28 4.34 5.50
CA LEU A 152 33.31 3.89 6.89
C LEU A 152 34.75 3.57 7.28
N ASP A 153 35.20 4.10 8.43
CA ASP A 153 36.54 3.83 8.95
C ASP A 153 36.75 2.33 9.27
N GLU A 154 35.74 1.70 9.87
CA GLU A 154 35.69 0.27 10.13
C GLU A 154 34.29 -0.27 9.80
N ARG A 155 34.23 -1.22 8.85
CA ARG A 155 32.96 -1.86 8.46
C ARG A 155 32.55 -2.92 9.49
N PRO A 156 31.31 -2.89 10.01
CA PRO A 156 30.81 -3.97 10.87
C PRO A 156 30.79 -5.32 10.13
N LYS A 157 30.85 -6.41 10.90
CA LYS A 157 30.70 -7.76 10.33
C LYS A 157 29.32 -7.91 9.71
N ALA A 158 29.19 -8.75 8.68
CA ALA A 158 27.92 -8.93 7.96
C ALA A 158 26.73 -9.40 8.84
N ALA A 159 27.00 -10.04 9.99
CA ALA A 159 25.98 -10.47 10.95
C ALA A 159 25.85 -9.53 12.17
N ASP A 160 26.64 -8.45 12.24
CA ASP A 160 26.56 -7.46 13.30
C ASP A 160 25.46 -6.44 12.98
N PHE A 161 24.22 -6.86 13.15
CA PHE A 161 23.06 -6.01 12.88
C PHE A 161 23.04 -4.76 13.76
N LYS A 162 23.48 -4.84 15.03
CA LYS A 162 23.53 -3.64 15.90
C LYS A 162 24.49 -2.60 15.35
N GLY A 163 25.67 -3.02 14.88
CA GLY A 163 26.63 -2.14 14.21
C GLY A 163 26.02 -1.47 12.97
N TRP A 164 25.45 -2.27 12.08
CA TRP A 164 24.82 -1.76 10.85
C TRP A 164 23.61 -0.85 11.12
N GLY A 165 22.69 -1.25 11.99
CA GLY A 165 21.52 -0.43 12.34
C GLY A 165 21.92 0.87 13.05
N GLY A 166 23.03 0.88 13.79
CA GLY A 166 23.63 2.10 14.34
C GLY A 166 24.09 3.08 13.25
N ILE A 167 24.71 2.57 12.18
CA ILE A 167 25.12 3.36 11.00
C ILE A 167 23.88 3.87 10.27
N PHE A 168 22.88 3.02 10.04
CA PHE A 168 21.63 3.41 9.38
C PHE A 168 20.95 4.55 10.13
N ALA A 169 20.86 4.47 11.46
CA ALA A 169 20.30 5.53 12.28
C ALA A 169 21.07 6.85 12.14
N GLU A 170 22.41 6.83 12.07
CA GLU A 170 23.23 8.02 11.88
C GLU A 170 23.07 8.65 10.49
N ARG A 171 22.93 7.83 9.43
CA ARG A 171 22.86 8.31 8.04
C ARG A 171 21.44 8.74 7.62
N LEU A 172 20.42 8.15 8.23
CA LEU A 172 19.02 8.34 7.83
C LEU A 172 18.23 9.29 8.74
N ALA A 173 18.72 9.60 9.93
CA ALA A 173 18.00 10.41 10.90
C ALA A 173 18.91 11.35 11.70
N GLU A 174 18.31 12.42 12.22
CA GLU A 174 18.99 13.43 13.04
C GLU A 174 18.27 13.66 14.38
N GLY A 175 18.97 14.28 15.33
CA GLY A 175 18.41 14.70 16.61
C GLY A 175 17.68 13.59 17.38
N ARG A 176 16.45 13.87 17.83
CA ARG A 176 15.62 12.94 18.61
C ARG A 176 15.26 11.68 17.83
N LEU A 177 15.05 11.80 16.52
CA LEU A 177 14.67 10.67 15.68
C LEU A 177 15.81 9.66 15.59
N ARG A 178 17.05 10.14 15.42
CA ARG A 178 18.25 9.29 15.46
C ARG A 178 18.36 8.51 16.77
N SER A 179 18.20 9.19 17.91
CA SER A 179 18.26 8.53 19.22
C SER A 179 17.18 7.46 19.37
N TYR A 180 15.97 7.73 18.88
CA TYR A 180 14.88 6.76 18.88
C TYR A 180 15.19 5.55 18.00
N VAL A 181 15.64 5.74 16.76
CA VAL A 181 15.97 4.64 15.84
C VAL A 181 17.10 3.77 16.40
N LYS A 182 18.14 4.36 17.01
CA LYS A 182 19.20 3.59 17.69
C LYS A 182 18.65 2.70 18.80
N ALA A 183 17.78 3.25 19.65
CA ALA A 183 17.15 2.47 20.71
C ALA A 183 16.27 1.37 20.14
N LEU A 184 15.52 1.65 19.06
CA LEU A 184 14.68 0.67 18.39
C LEU A 184 15.51 -0.49 17.82
N VAL A 185 16.60 -0.18 17.10
CA VAL A 185 17.55 -1.18 16.60
C VAL A 185 18.06 -2.09 17.72
N GLU A 186 18.53 -1.49 18.82
CA GLU A 186 19.11 -2.23 19.94
C GLU A 186 18.06 -3.15 20.60
N LYS A 187 16.89 -2.61 20.93
CA LYS A 187 15.86 -3.34 21.67
C LYS A 187 15.15 -4.40 20.84
N THR A 188 14.87 -4.13 19.57
CA THR A 188 14.30 -5.14 18.68
C THR A 188 15.29 -6.29 18.45
N TRP A 189 16.58 -6.01 18.25
CA TRP A 189 17.58 -7.07 18.15
C TRP A 189 17.62 -7.94 19.41
N ASP A 190 17.69 -7.31 20.58
CA ASP A 190 17.73 -8.03 21.86
C ASP A 190 16.50 -8.91 22.06
N LEU A 191 15.31 -8.45 21.65
CA LEU A 191 14.09 -9.25 21.68
C LEU A 191 14.18 -10.49 20.76
N THR A 192 14.65 -10.34 19.51
CA THR A 192 14.80 -11.49 18.59
C THR A 192 15.79 -12.53 19.10
N VAL A 193 16.91 -12.08 19.68
CA VAL A 193 17.96 -12.95 20.26
C VAL A 193 17.51 -13.58 21.58
N TRP A 194 16.66 -12.91 22.34
CA TRP A 194 16.10 -13.49 23.55
C TRP A 194 15.10 -14.60 23.20
N LEU A 195 14.16 -14.34 22.29
CA LEU A 195 13.11 -15.30 21.93
C LEU A 195 13.69 -16.61 21.38
N GLN A 196 14.71 -16.54 20.51
CA GLN A 196 15.34 -17.75 19.95
C GLN A 196 15.99 -18.66 21.01
N HIS A 197 16.21 -18.17 22.24
CA HIS A 197 16.82 -18.91 23.34
C HIS A 197 15.85 -19.14 24.50
N HIS A 198 14.59 -18.72 24.39
CA HIS A 198 13.62 -18.83 25.46
C HIS A 198 12.92 -20.20 25.41
N SER A 199 13.34 -21.12 26.28
CA SER A 199 12.81 -22.50 26.35
C SER A 199 11.31 -22.59 26.62
N ASP A 200 10.74 -21.57 27.27
CA ASP A 200 9.32 -21.52 27.63
C ASP A 200 8.58 -20.45 26.81
N ALA A 201 9.05 -20.17 25.59
CA ALA A 201 8.48 -19.18 24.70
C ALA A 201 6.98 -19.38 24.51
N THR A 202 6.24 -18.28 24.57
CA THR A 202 4.78 -18.24 24.42
C THR A 202 4.36 -17.60 23.10
N PRO A 203 3.12 -17.86 22.62
CA PRO A 203 2.62 -17.21 21.42
C PRO A 203 2.57 -15.68 21.55
N ASP A 204 2.18 -15.15 22.71
CA ASP A 204 2.12 -13.70 22.96
C ASP A 204 3.52 -13.04 22.85
N GLU A 205 4.57 -13.73 23.29
CA GLU A 205 5.95 -13.26 23.18
C GLU A 205 6.46 -13.30 21.73
N ALA A 206 6.10 -14.35 20.97
CA ALA A 206 6.43 -14.43 19.55
C ALA A 206 5.74 -13.32 18.73
N ASP A 207 4.47 -13.05 19.00
CA ASP A 207 3.72 -11.95 18.38
C ASP A 207 4.33 -10.57 18.69
N LEU A 208 4.79 -10.37 19.93
CA LEU A 208 5.49 -9.16 20.33
C LEU A 208 6.80 -8.97 19.53
N VAL A 209 7.56 -10.05 19.32
CA VAL A 209 8.79 -10.01 18.52
C VAL A 209 8.50 -9.73 17.04
N LEU A 210 7.45 -10.33 16.46
CA LEU A 210 7.00 -10.01 15.10
C LEU A 210 6.65 -8.54 14.98
N THR A 211 5.82 -8.02 15.88
CA THR A 211 5.41 -6.61 15.89
C THR A 211 6.62 -5.67 16.03
N ALA A 212 7.56 -5.97 16.92
CA ALA A 212 8.77 -5.17 17.08
C ALA A 212 9.68 -5.19 15.84
N THR A 213 9.76 -6.34 15.17
CA THR A 213 10.53 -6.54 13.93
C THR A 213 9.89 -5.77 12.78
N HIS A 214 8.59 -5.92 12.56
CA HIS A 214 7.81 -5.18 11.57
C HIS A 214 7.98 -3.67 11.74
N HIS A 215 7.84 -3.18 12.98
CA HIS A 215 7.97 -1.76 13.29
C HIS A 215 9.36 -1.22 12.94
N LEU A 216 10.42 -1.98 13.24
CA LEU A 216 11.79 -1.58 12.88
C LEU A 216 12.01 -1.61 11.36
N LEU A 217 11.61 -2.68 10.67
CA LEU A 217 11.72 -2.79 9.20
C LEU A 217 10.97 -1.65 8.50
N GLY A 218 9.72 -1.39 8.91
CA GLY A 218 8.90 -0.31 8.39
C GLY A 218 9.50 1.07 8.68
N THR A 219 9.99 1.30 9.90
CA THR A 219 10.64 2.56 10.26
C THR A 219 11.86 2.84 9.38
N LEU A 220 12.75 1.86 9.22
CA LEU A 220 13.94 2.03 8.37
C LEU A 220 13.57 2.20 6.90
N SER A 221 12.60 1.45 6.39
CA SER A 221 12.10 1.58 5.02
C SER A 221 11.57 3.00 4.72
N VAL A 222 10.78 3.57 5.64
CA VAL A 222 10.27 4.95 5.51
C VAL A 222 11.40 5.98 5.53
N LEU A 223 12.42 5.78 6.37
CA LEU A 223 13.56 6.69 6.43
C LEU A 223 14.44 6.62 5.17
N MET A 224 14.64 5.43 4.60
CA MET A 224 15.32 5.24 3.32
C MET A 224 14.54 5.90 2.18
N LEU A 225 13.22 5.68 2.10
CA LEU A 225 12.37 6.32 1.11
C LEU A 225 12.38 7.84 1.24
N ARG A 226 12.23 8.37 2.46
CA ARG A 226 12.31 9.81 2.73
C ARG A 226 13.65 10.39 2.31
N ARG A 227 14.74 9.64 2.43
CA ARG A 227 16.05 10.09 1.96
C ARG A 227 16.08 10.17 0.43
N ALA A 228 15.52 9.18 -0.27
CA ALA A 228 15.45 9.17 -1.73
C ALA A 228 14.53 10.28 -2.27
N SER A 229 13.37 10.49 -1.65
CA SER A 229 12.35 11.46 -2.09
C SER A 229 12.56 12.88 -1.55
N GLY A 230 13.44 13.07 -0.56
CA GLY A 230 13.66 14.37 0.08
C GLY A 230 12.63 14.72 1.18
N PRO A 231 12.79 15.88 1.85
CA PRO A 231 11.84 16.33 2.87
C PRO A 231 10.49 16.68 2.22
N PRO A 232 9.36 16.41 2.91
CA PRO A 232 8.05 16.77 2.39
C PRO A 232 7.97 18.29 2.20
N GLU A 233 7.49 18.69 1.03
CA GLU A 233 7.31 20.09 0.68
C GLU A 233 6.24 20.76 1.53
N ARG A 234 6.34 22.07 1.67
CA ARG A 234 5.36 22.90 2.38
C ARG A 234 4.87 23.99 1.47
N CYS A 235 3.58 24.26 1.52
CA CYS A 235 2.99 25.37 0.79
C CYS A 235 3.74 26.67 1.08
N PRO A 236 4.27 27.38 0.07
CA PRO A 236 5.04 28.60 0.30
C PRO A 236 4.18 29.75 0.86
N ARG A 237 2.84 29.64 0.76
CA ARG A 237 1.90 30.65 1.26
C ARG A 237 1.48 30.45 2.71
N CYS A 238 1.09 29.23 3.10
CA CYS A 238 0.54 28.96 4.44
C CYS A 238 1.32 27.90 5.24
N ALA A 239 2.40 27.37 4.68
CA ALA A 239 3.25 26.35 5.28
C ALA A 239 2.53 25.03 5.62
N SER A 240 1.35 24.78 5.03
CA SER A 240 0.64 23.51 5.11
C SER A 240 1.34 22.40 4.33
N TYR A 241 1.28 21.18 4.85
CA TYR A 241 1.69 19.95 4.16
C TYR A 241 0.60 19.36 3.25
N ARG A 242 -0.60 19.96 3.25
CA ARG A 242 -1.71 19.54 2.36
C ARG A 242 -1.45 20.04 0.94
N LEU A 243 -0.37 19.56 0.34
CA LEU A 243 -0.05 19.75 -1.06
C LEU A 243 -0.55 18.51 -1.82
N ASP A 244 -1.21 18.74 -2.94
CA ASP A 244 -1.76 17.71 -3.82
C ASP A 244 -1.34 18.02 -5.26
N SER A 245 -1.26 17.01 -6.12
CA SER A 245 -1.01 17.21 -7.55
C SER A 245 -2.34 17.35 -8.27
N ASP A 246 -2.55 18.48 -8.95
CA ASP A 246 -3.68 18.69 -9.85
C ASP A 246 -3.20 18.48 -11.28
N LEU A 247 -3.63 17.36 -11.87
CA LEU A 247 -3.34 16.93 -13.23
C LEU A 247 -4.51 17.26 -14.15
N GLN A 248 -4.24 18.02 -15.20
CA GLN A 248 -5.22 18.38 -16.22
C GLN A 248 -4.80 17.83 -17.56
N VAL A 249 -5.45 16.75 -18.00
CA VAL A 249 -5.22 16.13 -19.30
C VAL A 249 -5.69 17.06 -20.41
N VAL A 250 -4.85 17.23 -21.44
CA VAL A 250 -5.15 18.04 -22.63
C VAL A 250 -4.84 17.25 -23.90
N GLU A 251 -5.67 17.43 -24.93
CA GLU A 251 -5.50 16.75 -26.22
C GLU A 251 -4.93 17.68 -27.31
N GLU A 252 -5.04 18.99 -27.13
CA GLU A 252 -4.55 20.01 -28.06
C GLU A 252 -3.71 21.06 -27.33
N PRO A 253 -2.64 21.62 -27.96
CA PRO A 253 -2.14 21.32 -29.31
C PRO A 253 -1.34 20.01 -29.42
N GLU A 254 -0.93 19.44 -28.28
CA GLU A 254 -0.26 18.15 -28.17
C GLU A 254 -0.88 17.39 -26.99
N ALA A 255 -1.05 16.08 -27.13
CA ALA A 255 -1.64 15.25 -26.09
C ALA A 255 -0.66 15.11 -24.91
N GLY A 256 -1.11 15.50 -23.73
CA GLY A 256 -0.31 15.49 -22.51
C GLY A 256 -1.14 15.89 -21.30
N TYR A 257 -0.47 16.38 -20.26
CA TYR A 257 -1.13 16.94 -19.10
C TYR A 257 -0.41 18.19 -18.60
N TYR A 258 -1.18 19.08 -17.97
CA TYR A 258 -0.63 20.11 -17.10
C TYR A 258 -0.64 19.59 -15.67
N GLU A 259 0.53 19.56 -15.04
CA GLU A 259 0.66 19.29 -13.62
C GLU A 259 0.83 20.60 -12.84
N SER A 260 0.11 20.74 -11.73
CA SER A 260 0.41 21.79 -10.76
C SER A 260 0.15 21.32 -9.35
N THR A 261 1.06 21.63 -8.44
CA THR A 261 0.85 21.43 -7.00
C THR A 261 -0.16 22.43 -6.45
N VAL A 262 -1.18 21.95 -5.72
CA VAL A 262 -2.24 22.74 -5.09
C VAL A 262 -2.24 22.54 -3.58
N CYS A 263 -2.40 23.62 -2.82
CA CYS A 263 -2.54 23.56 -1.38
C CYS A 263 -4.02 23.45 -0.96
N GLY A 264 -4.42 22.29 -0.46
CA GLY A 264 -5.77 22.04 0.08
C GLY A 264 -6.12 22.85 1.34
N ALA A 265 -5.19 23.61 1.93
CA ALA A 265 -5.45 24.46 3.09
C ALA A 265 -5.70 25.94 2.76
N CYS A 266 -5.04 26.49 1.73
CA CYS A 266 -5.16 27.91 1.39
C CYS A 266 -5.42 28.19 -0.10
N GLY A 267 -5.53 27.14 -0.92
CA GLY A 267 -5.76 27.23 -2.35
C GLY A 267 -4.57 27.79 -3.15
N TRP A 268 -3.38 27.87 -2.57
CA TRP A 268 -2.17 28.22 -3.34
C TRP A 268 -1.95 27.17 -4.43
N ARG A 269 -1.54 27.60 -5.61
CA ARG A 269 -1.25 26.76 -6.77
C ARG A 269 0.10 27.17 -7.34
N SER A 270 0.93 26.19 -7.69
CA SER A 270 2.18 26.41 -8.42
C SER A 270 1.88 26.77 -9.89
N GLU A 271 2.90 27.22 -10.61
CA GLU A 271 2.76 27.45 -12.05
C GLU A 271 2.55 26.10 -12.76
N PRO A 272 1.53 25.94 -13.61
CA PRO A 272 1.30 24.69 -14.33
C PRO A 272 2.46 24.35 -15.25
N VAL A 273 2.96 23.13 -15.15
CA VAL A 273 4.00 22.58 -16.02
C VAL A 273 3.34 21.62 -16.99
N PHE A 274 3.59 21.79 -18.29
CA PHE A 274 3.11 20.87 -19.31
C PHE A 274 4.13 19.75 -19.53
N GLU A 275 3.65 18.52 -19.61
CA GLU A 275 4.41 17.35 -20.03
C GLU A 275 3.60 16.59 -21.08
N SER A 276 4.20 16.30 -22.23
CA SER A 276 3.51 15.52 -23.26
C SER A 276 3.53 14.04 -22.93
N TRP A 277 2.56 13.27 -23.43
CA TRP A 277 2.58 11.81 -23.24
C TRP A 277 3.83 11.18 -23.85
N ALA A 278 4.34 11.74 -24.96
CA ALA A 278 5.56 11.24 -25.59
C ALA A 278 6.79 11.43 -24.69
N GLU A 279 6.88 12.56 -23.98
CA GLU A 279 7.95 12.83 -23.02
C GLU A 279 7.80 11.99 -21.74
N HIS A 280 6.57 11.91 -21.21
CA HIS A 280 6.27 11.15 -20.00
C HIS A 280 6.64 9.66 -20.11
N PHE A 281 6.47 9.09 -21.31
CA PHE A 281 6.82 7.70 -21.58
C PHE A 281 8.17 7.50 -22.28
N ASP A 282 9.00 8.55 -22.43
CA ASP A 282 10.32 8.41 -23.05
C ASP A 282 11.22 7.51 -22.17
N GLY A 283 11.74 6.43 -22.76
CA GLY A 283 12.50 5.41 -22.05
C GLY A 283 11.69 4.47 -21.16
N ALA A 284 10.36 4.61 -21.08
CA ALA A 284 9.50 3.63 -20.44
C ALA A 284 9.40 2.38 -21.33
N ASP A 285 9.58 1.19 -20.76
CA ASP A 285 9.30 -0.07 -21.45
C ASP A 285 7.79 -0.30 -21.50
N ILE A 286 7.09 0.53 -22.28
CA ILE A 286 5.63 0.46 -22.47
C ILE A 286 5.27 -0.89 -23.06
N GLU A 287 6.08 -1.41 -23.98
CA GLU A 287 5.87 -2.73 -24.58
C GLU A 287 6.00 -3.82 -23.52
N GLY A 288 7.02 -3.80 -22.65
CA GLY A 288 7.14 -4.70 -21.50
C GLY A 288 6.02 -4.54 -20.47
N TYR A 289 5.54 -3.33 -20.21
CA TYR A 289 4.42 -3.08 -19.29
C TYR A 289 3.09 -3.62 -19.83
N LEU A 290 2.86 -3.48 -21.15
CA LEU A 290 1.66 -3.97 -21.84
C LEU A 290 1.75 -5.45 -22.26
N SER A 291 2.97 -6.01 -22.37
CA SER A 291 3.22 -7.41 -22.73
C SER A 291 3.53 -8.31 -21.54
N LYS A 292 3.72 -7.74 -20.33
CA LYS A 292 3.50 -8.48 -19.08
C LYS A 292 2.06 -9.01 -19.13
N PRO A 293 1.83 -10.33 -18.96
CA PRO A 293 0.48 -10.84 -18.91
C PRO A 293 -0.27 -10.07 -17.81
N PRO A 294 -1.48 -9.56 -18.06
CA PRO A 294 -2.22 -8.81 -17.06
C PRO A 294 -2.41 -9.74 -15.86
N THR A 295 -1.72 -9.45 -14.76
CA THR A 295 -1.84 -10.21 -13.51
C THR A 295 -3.11 -9.84 -12.74
N GLY A 296 -3.87 -8.88 -13.26
CA GLY A 296 -5.16 -8.43 -12.75
C GLY A 296 -6.16 -9.57 -12.59
N ILE A 297 -6.87 -9.52 -11.47
CA ILE A 297 -7.86 -10.50 -11.01
C ILE A 297 -8.92 -10.80 -12.09
N SER A 298 -9.28 -9.80 -12.90
CA SER A 298 -10.31 -9.91 -13.93
C SER A 298 -9.95 -10.92 -15.03
N ASP A 299 -8.68 -11.07 -15.39
CA ASP A 299 -8.26 -11.99 -16.46
C ASP A 299 -8.10 -13.44 -15.99
N ARG A 300 -7.93 -13.67 -14.67
CA ARG A 300 -7.89 -15.02 -14.09
C ARG A 300 -9.27 -15.69 -14.09
N LEU A 301 -10.34 -14.90 -14.01
CA LEU A 301 -11.72 -15.39 -14.02
C LEU A 301 -12.11 -15.98 -15.38
N HIS A 302 -11.67 -15.36 -16.48
CA HIS A 302 -11.98 -15.81 -17.85
C HIS A 302 -11.01 -16.85 -18.40
N ARG A 303 -9.95 -17.21 -17.66
CA ARG A 303 -8.95 -18.19 -18.11
C ARG A 303 -9.54 -19.59 -18.28
N LYS A 304 -10.51 -19.95 -17.43
CA LYS A 304 -11.22 -21.24 -17.54
C LYS A 304 -12.17 -21.24 -18.75
N GLU A 305 -12.93 -20.16 -18.92
CA GLU A 305 -13.88 -20.00 -20.03
C GLU A 305 -13.18 -19.96 -21.40
N ARG A 306 -12.02 -19.30 -21.51
CA ARG A 306 -11.21 -19.29 -22.74
C ARG A 306 -10.59 -20.66 -23.05
N ARG A 307 -10.14 -21.40 -22.03
CA ARG A 307 -9.57 -22.74 -22.22
C ARG A 307 -10.63 -23.76 -22.61
N ASP A 308 -11.81 -23.66 -22.02
CA ASP A 308 -12.97 -24.50 -22.33
C ASP A 308 -13.51 -24.18 -23.75
N ALA A 309 -13.48 -22.92 -24.18
CA ALA A 309 -13.85 -22.51 -25.54
C ALA A 309 -12.84 -22.98 -26.61
N GLU A 310 -11.53 -22.95 -26.31
CA GLU A 310 -10.48 -23.46 -27.21
C GLU A 310 -10.47 -25.00 -27.32
N GLU A 311 -10.78 -25.71 -26.22
CA GLU A 311 -10.96 -27.16 -26.21
C GLU A 311 -12.24 -27.58 -26.95
N GLN A 312 -13.35 -26.82 -26.81
CA GLN A 312 -14.58 -27.05 -27.57
C GLN A 312 -14.40 -26.80 -29.07
N GLY A 313 -13.74 -25.71 -29.47
CA GLY A 313 -13.47 -25.41 -30.88
C GLY A 313 -12.54 -26.44 -31.56
N ARG A 314 -11.58 -27.03 -30.82
CA ARG A 314 -10.75 -28.14 -31.33
C ARG A 314 -11.53 -29.45 -31.44
N SER A 315 -12.50 -29.68 -30.56
CA SER A 315 -13.35 -30.88 -30.61
C SER A 315 -14.33 -30.86 -31.80
N GLU A 316 -14.85 -29.68 -32.16
CA GLU A 316 -15.79 -29.52 -33.29
C GLU A 316 -15.10 -29.69 -34.66
N ILE A 317 -13.87 -29.21 -34.80
CA ILE A 317 -13.06 -29.40 -36.02
C ILE A 317 -12.68 -30.88 -36.21
N SER A 318 -12.40 -31.60 -35.12
CA SER A 318 -12.10 -33.05 -35.16
C SER A 318 -13.32 -33.93 -35.45
N ALA A 319 -14.54 -33.44 -35.27
CA ALA A 319 -15.77 -34.20 -35.52
C ALA A 319 -16.29 -34.07 -36.96
N SER A 320 -15.82 -33.08 -37.72
CA SER A 320 -16.21 -32.87 -39.13
C SER A 320 -15.42 -33.68 -40.16
N GLU A 321 -14.35 -34.37 -39.76
CA GLU A 321 -13.55 -35.25 -40.62
C GLU A 321 -13.78 -36.73 -40.25
N SER A 322 -14.96 -37.24 -40.57
CA SER A 322 -15.20 -38.69 -40.64
C SER A 322 -15.40 -39.07 -42.11
N PRO A 323 -14.55 -39.93 -42.71
CA PRO A 323 -14.62 -40.24 -44.13
C PRO A 323 -15.79 -41.18 -44.41
N ALA A 324 -16.67 -40.77 -45.31
CA ALA A 324 -17.69 -41.63 -45.89
C ALA A 324 -17.02 -42.70 -46.78
N GLU A 325 -17.45 -43.95 -46.59
CA GLU A 325 -17.19 -45.10 -47.47
C GLU A 325 -17.68 -44.85 -48.91
#